data_AF-A0A7K8FRB1-F1
#
_entry.id   AF-A0A7K8FRB1-F1
#
_cell.length_a   1.000
_cell.length_b   1.000
_cell.length_c   1.000
_cell.angle_alpha   90.00
_cell.angle_beta   90.00
_cell.angle_gamma   90.00
#
_symmetry.space_group_name_H-M   'P 1'
#
loop_
_entity.id
_entity.type
_entity.pdbx_description
1 polymer ?
#
loop_
_entity_poly.entity_id
_entity_poly.type
_entity_poly.pdbx_seq_one_letter_code
_entity_poly.pdbx_strand_id
1 'polypeptide(L)'
;GNVSFSCLEPQVVPVTFLSSSSYLALPGTSGQDEVFVSFQFRTWNKEGLLLSSKLHHSSGGFLLYLSDGRVKINLHKTGRVLSDITAGAGLNNGQWHSVSLSVKRNRISVRVDNDVTSSAHASIALQIYSGDVFYFGGCPSSGNISECNTSFGGFQGCMRLISIGNKAVDMISVQQNGFGNFSDLQIDLCGITDRCLPNYCEHGGECSQSWNSFHCNCANTGYKGATCHYPIYEQSCEAYKHRGNTSGFYNIDSDGSGPLGPFLVYCNMTDETWTIIQHNSTNLTRVKSANRENPHTVFFKYSASLDQLQATINLADHCEQELAYYCKKSRLLDKSDGMPLSWWIGRTNETHTYWAGSLPAVQKCACGLEGSCIDSQHYCNCDADRDEWTNDTGFLSYKDHLPVTEIVITDTDRPNSEAAYRLGPLLCRGDRTFWNSASFNTETSYLHFPTFHGELSADVSFFFKTTASSGVFLENLGIQDFIRIELHSPYEVVFSFDVGNGPTEVIVQSRNSLNDNQWHYVKAERNVKEASLQIDQLPQRSHSAPPDGHIRLQLNSQLFVG
;
A
#
# COMPACT_ATOMS: atom_id res chain seq x y z
N GLY A 1 -17.62 -61.53 24.32
CA GLY A 1 -16.74 -60.66 23.53
C GLY A 1 -17.56 -59.49 23.05
N ASN A 2 -17.15 -58.25 23.37
CA ASN A 2 -17.78 -57.05 22.86
C ASN A 2 -17.16 -56.71 21.51
N VAL A 3 -17.96 -56.74 20.45
CA VAL A 3 -17.57 -56.28 19.11
C VAL A 3 -17.96 -54.81 19.02
N SER A 4 -16.98 -53.92 19.05
CA SER A 4 -17.19 -52.49 18.80
C SER A 4 -17.14 -52.24 17.28
N PHE A 5 -18.25 -51.81 16.69
CA PHE A 5 -18.25 -51.25 15.33
C PHE A 5 -17.84 -49.79 15.42
N SER A 6 -16.65 -49.45 14.91
CA SER A 6 -16.25 -48.08 14.65
C SER A 6 -16.56 -47.76 13.18
N CYS A 7 -17.44 -46.80 12.91
CA CYS A 7 -17.53 -46.19 11.59
C CYS A 7 -16.28 -45.33 11.39
N LEU A 8 -15.34 -45.80 10.57
CA LEU A 8 -14.28 -44.95 10.05
C LEU A 8 -14.92 -44.02 9.02
N GLU A 9 -14.87 -42.72 9.25
CA GLU A 9 -15.24 -41.75 8.23
C GLU A 9 -14.30 -41.94 7.02
N PRO A 10 -14.83 -42.01 5.79
CA PRO A 10 -14.00 -42.19 4.61
C PRO A 10 -13.06 -40.98 4.44
N GLN A 11 -11.78 -41.26 4.21
CA GLN A 11 -10.77 -40.23 3.97
C GLN A 11 -11.14 -39.40 2.74
N VAL A 12 -11.24 -38.09 2.91
CA VAL A 12 -11.54 -37.17 1.81
C VAL A 12 -10.23 -36.77 1.13
N VAL A 13 -9.98 -37.34 -0.04
CA VAL A 13 -8.79 -37.06 -0.86
C VAL A 13 -9.11 -35.90 -1.82
N PRO A 14 -8.55 -34.69 -1.62
CA PRO A 14 -8.74 -33.58 -2.54
C PRO A 14 -7.86 -33.73 -3.79
N VAL A 15 -8.16 -32.94 -4.81
CA VAL A 15 -7.32 -32.78 -6.00
C VAL A 15 -7.16 -31.30 -6.32
N THR A 16 -5.95 -30.90 -6.71
CA THR A 16 -5.62 -29.56 -7.18
C THR A 16 -5.47 -29.55 -8.70
N PHE A 17 -6.15 -28.60 -9.35
CA PHE A 17 -5.98 -28.26 -10.76
C PHE A 17 -4.95 -27.13 -10.88
N LEU A 18 -3.75 -27.47 -11.36
CA LEU A 18 -2.58 -26.60 -11.29
C LEU A 18 -2.56 -25.51 -12.38
N SER A 19 -3.21 -25.76 -13.51
CA SER A 19 -3.20 -24.90 -14.70
C SER A 19 -4.58 -24.80 -15.33
N SER A 20 -4.79 -23.81 -16.18
CA SER A 20 -6.03 -23.70 -16.97
C SER A 20 -6.20 -24.81 -18.03
N SER A 21 -5.17 -25.63 -18.26
CA SER A 21 -5.22 -26.84 -19.09
C SER A 21 -5.45 -28.13 -18.29
N SER A 22 -5.40 -28.06 -16.95
CA SER A 22 -5.62 -29.21 -16.08
C SER A 22 -7.02 -29.78 -16.25
N TYR A 23 -7.14 -31.10 -16.27
CA TYR A 23 -8.45 -31.75 -16.37
C TYR A 23 -8.50 -33.10 -15.65
N LEU A 24 -9.71 -33.48 -15.26
CA LEU A 24 -10.05 -34.81 -14.76
C LEU A 24 -11.23 -35.36 -15.57
N ALA A 25 -10.98 -36.42 -16.34
CA ALA A 25 -11.98 -37.11 -17.15
C ALA A 25 -12.42 -38.39 -16.43
N LEU A 26 -13.70 -38.46 -16.06
CA LEU A 26 -14.29 -39.59 -15.35
C LEU A 26 -15.37 -40.27 -16.18
N PRO A 27 -15.43 -41.61 -16.20
CA PRO A 27 -16.45 -42.34 -16.95
C PRO A 27 -17.83 -42.19 -16.27
N GLY A 28 -18.83 -41.96 -17.11
CA GLY A 28 -20.25 -41.90 -16.76
C GLY A 28 -20.99 -43.20 -17.05
N THR A 29 -22.26 -43.26 -16.66
CA THR A 29 -23.18 -44.31 -17.12
C THR A 29 -24.08 -43.72 -18.20
N SER A 30 -23.85 -44.12 -19.45
CA SER A 30 -24.57 -43.61 -20.61
C SER A 30 -26.05 -43.97 -20.60
N GLY A 31 -26.91 -43.08 -21.13
CA GLY A 31 -28.31 -43.38 -21.40
C GLY A 31 -29.26 -43.31 -20.18
N GLN A 32 -28.77 -42.88 -19.01
CA GLN A 32 -29.63 -42.62 -17.84
C GLN A 32 -30.51 -41.37 -18.09
N ASP A 33 -31.76 -41.38 -17.59
CA ASP A 33 -32.74 -40.28 -17.72
C ASP A 33 -32.54 -39.13 -16.71
N GLU A 34 -31.48 -39.25 -15.90
CA GLU A 34 -31.07 -38.28 -14.90
C GLU A 34 -29.54 -38.13 -14.91
N VAL A 35 -29.07 -36.88 -14.89
CA VAL A 35 -27.68 -36.54 -14.59
C VAL A 35 -27.64 -35.94 -13.20
N PHE A 36 -27.01 -36.64 -12.26
CA PHE A 36 -26.74 -36.11 -10.93
C PHE A 36 -25.23 -36.08 -10.71
N VAL A 37 -24.68 -34.90 -10.48
CA VAL A 37 -23.25 -34.72 -10.17
C VAL A 37 -23.13 -33.81 -8.96
N SER A 38 -22.30 -34.19 -8.00
CA SER A 38 -22.00 -33.33 -6.86
C SER A 38 -20.51 -33.33 -6.55
N PHE A 39 -20.00 -32.20 -6.07
CA PHE A 39 -18.62 -32.03 -5.67
C PHE A 39 -18.49 -30.81 -4.75
N GLN A 40 -17.37 -30.70 -4.06
CA GLN A 40 -16.95 -29.45 -3.43
C GLN A 40 -15.79 -28.85 -4.21
N PHE A 41 -15.75 -27.53 -4.33
CA PHE A 41 -14.62 -26.81 -4.90
C PHE A 41 -14.18 -25.65 -4.00
N ARG A 42 -12.93 -25.22 -4.15
CA ARG A 42 -12.46 -23.92 -3.63
C ARG A 42 -11.44 -23.31 -4.58
N THR A 43 -11.50 -22.00 -4.75
CA THR A 43 -10.61 -21.25 -5.65
C THR A 43 -10.55 -19.78 -5.24
N TRP A 44 -9.52 -19.07 -5.73
CA TRP A 44 -9.43 -17.61 -5.72
C TRP A 44 -9.87 -16.98 -7.05
N ASN A 45 -9.94 -17.77 -8.13
CA ASN A 45 -10.32 -17.28 -9.45
C ASN A 45 -11.82 -16.98 -9.52
N LYS A 46 -12.19 -15.85 -10.15
CA LYS A 46 -13.59 -15.47 -10.40
C LYS A 46 -14.24 -16.24 -11.55
N GLU A 47 -13.43 -16.82 -12.43
CA GLU A 47 -13.83 -17.53 -13.65
C GLU A 47 -13.15 -18.90 -13.71
N GLY A 48 -13.81 -19.88 -14.34
CA GLY A 48 -13.19 -21.18 -14.63
C GLY A 48 -14.20 -22.30 -14.90
N LEU A 49 -13.86 -23.21 -15.82
CA LEU A 49 -14.71 -24.38 -16.14
C LEU A 49 -14.71 -25.41 -15.00
N LEU A 50 -15.85 -25.62 -14.34
CA LEU A 50 -15.97 -26.60 -13.26
C LEU A 50 -16.25 -28.02 -13.80
N LEU A 51 -17.24 -28.16 -14.68
CA LEU A 51 -17.69 -29.45 -15.19
C LEU A 51 -18.28 -29.31 -16.60
N SER A 52 -17.98 -30.24 -17.50
CA SER A 52 -18.66 -30.37 -18.79
C SER A 52 -18.94 -31.83 -19.15
N SER A 53 -19.98 -32.06 -19.95
CA SER A 53 -20.27 -33.38 -20.52
C SER A 53 -21.15 -33.26 -21.77
N LYS A 54 -20.94 -34.19 -22.71
CA LYS A 54 -21.84 -34.42 -23.86
C LYS A 54 -23.08 -35.17 -23.40
N LEU A 55 -24.23 -34.89 -23.99
CA LEU A 55 -25.45 -35.65 -23.73
C LEU A 55 -25.63 -36.78 -24.75
N HIS A 56 -26.04 -37.96 -24.29
CA HIS A 56 -26.21 -39.13 -25.15
C HIS A 56 -27.37 -38.94 -26.16
N HIS A 57 -27.19 -39.42 -27.40
CA HIS A 57 -28.13 -39.30 -28.53
C HIS A 57 -28.59 -37.87 -28.91
N SER A 58 -27.98 -36.83 -28.36
CA SER A 58 -28.28 -35.43 -28.72
C SER A 58 -27.01 -34.73 -29.19
N SER A 59 -27.13 -33.84 -30.18
CA SER A 59 -26.03 -32.98 -30.65
C SER A 59 -25.78 -31.80 -29.71
N GLY A 60 -25.74 -32.07 -28.41
CA GLY A 60 -25.68 -31.09 -27.33
C GLY A 60 -24.98 -31.58 -26.07
N GLY A 61 -24.80 -30.67 -25.11
CA GLY A 61 -24.04 -30.89 -23.89
C GLY A 61 -24.39 -29.85 -22.84
N PHE A 62 -23.74 -29.94 -21.67
CA PHE A 62 -23.81 -28.90 -20.66
C PHE A 62 -22.42 -28.48 -20.20
N LEU A 63 -22.34 -27.22 -19.77
CA LEU A 63 -21.13 -26.58 -19.24
C LEU A 63 -21.51 -25.90 -17.92
N LEU A 64 -20.92 -26.34 -16.82
CA LEU A 64 -21.00 -25.73 -15.50
C LEU A 64 -19.68 -24.99 -15.23
N TYR A 65 -19.74 -23.70 -14.99
CA TYR A 65 -18.56 -22.86 -14.86
C TYR A 65 -18.77 -21.78 -13.80
N LEU A 66 -17.67 -21.29 -13.26
CA LEU A 66 -17.66 -20.13 -12.38
C LEU A 66 -17.57 -18.87 -13.25
N SER A 67 -18.38 -17.86 -12.94
CA SER A 67 -18.28 -16.53 -13.56
C SER A 67 -18.70 -15.42 -12.60
N ASP A 68 -17.83 -14.42 -12.44
CA ASP A 68 -17.92 -13.35 -11.45
C ASP A 68 -18.24 -13.89 -10.04
N GLY A 69 -17.56 -14.99 -9.65
CA GLY A 69 -17.75 -15.63 -8.35
C GLY A 69 -19.11 -16.34 -8.16
N ARG A 70 -19.86 -16.57 -9.25
CA ARG A 70 -21.15 -17.29 -9.26
C ARG A 70 -21.08 -18.54 -10.13
N VAL A 71 -21.76 -19.62 -9.74
CA VAL A 71 -21.84 -20.83 -10.57
C VAL A 71 -22.92 -20.64 -11.62
N LYS A 72 -22.57 -20.82 -12.90
CA LYS A 72 -23.47 -20.75 -14.04
C LYS A 72 -23.50 -22.09 -14.77
N ILE A 73 -24.63 -22.44 -15.34
CA ILE A 73 -24.74 -23.60 -16.24
C ILE A 73 -25.37 -23.22 -17.56
N ASN A 74 -24.69 -23.59 -18.64
CA ASN A 74 -25.16 -23.46 -20.01
C ASN A 74 -25.50 -24.84 -20.56
N LEU A 75 -26.77 -25.04 -20.93
CA LEU A 75 -27.20 -26.19 -21.72
C LEU A 75 -27.21 -25.80 -23.21
N HIS A 76 -26.53 -26.55 -24.06
CA HIS A 76 -26.47 -26.25 -25.50
C HIS A 76 -26.93 -27.43 -26.35
N LYS A 77 -27.60 -27.13 -27.48
CA LYS A 77 -27.98 -28.11 -28.51
C LYS A 77 -27.84 -27.47 -29.88
N THR A 78 -27.14 -28.12 -30.82
CA THR A 78 -26.95 -27.61 -32.20
C THR A 78 -26.45 -26.15 -32.26
N GLY A 79 -25.56 -25.75 -31.34
CA GLY A 79 -25.01 -24.40 -31.26
C GLY A 79 -25.93 -23.32 -30.69
N ARG A 80 -27.10 -23.67 -30.14
CA ARG A 80 -28.02 -22.74 -29.45
C ARG A 80 -27.99 -22.97 -27.94
N VAL A 81 -27.88 -21.89 -27.17
CA VAL A 81 -28.05 -21.91 -25.69
C VAL A 81 -29.53 -22.08 -25.38
N LEU A 82 -29.85 -23.13 -24.61
CA LEU A 82 -31.22 -23.53 -24.27
C LEU A 82 -31.65 -23.03 -22.90
N SER A 83 -30.70 -22.85 -21.98
CA SER A 83 -30.93 -22.34 -20.64
C SER A 83 -29.60 -21.86 -20.05
N ASP A 84 -29.66 -20.73 -19.35
CA ASP A 84 -28.60 -20.20 -18.50
C ASP A 84 -29.22 -19.97 -17.11
N ILE A 85 -28.71 -20.66 -16.08
CA ILE A 85 -29.09 -20.41 -14.69
C ILE A 85 -27.83 -20.12 -13.88
N THR A 86 -27.96 -19.18 -12.93
CA THR A 86 -26.87 -18.70 -12.07
C THR A 86 -27.22 -18.95 -10.61
N ALA A 87 -26.27 -19.44 -9.83
CA ALA A 87 -26.43 -19.83 -8.42
C ALA A 87 -25.22 -19.37 -7.57
N GLY A 88 -25.50 -19.02 -6.30
CA GLY A 88 -24.51 -18.53 -5.33
C GLY A 88 -23.94 -17.14 -5.63
N ALA A 89 -23.02 -16.66 -4.78
CA ALA A 89 -22.27 -15.42 -4.93
C ALA A 89 -20.97 -15.45 -4.11
N GLY A 90 -19.90 -14.83 -4.60
CA GLY A 90 -18.64 -14.71 -3.88
C GLY A 90 -17.94 -16.05 -3.60
N LEU A 91 -18.13 -17.05 -4.48
CA LEU A 91 -17.63 -18.42 -4.29
C LEU A 91 -16.12 -18.59 -4.55
N ASN A 92 -15.43 -17.49 -4.87
CA ASN A 92 -13.99 -17.41 -5.10
C ASN A 92 -13.23 -16.84 -3.88
N ASN A 93 -13.66 -17.24 -2.68
CA ASN A 93 -13.17 -16.75 -1.39
C ASN A 93 -12.15 -17.69 -0.71
N GLY A 94 -11.63 -18.69 -1.43
CA GLY A 94 -10.69 -19.67 -0.89
C GLY A 94 -11.30 -20.69 0.09
N GLN A 95 -12.61 -20.65 0.35
CA GLN A 95 -13.33 -21.61 1.18
C GLN A 95 -13.97 -22.72 0.34
N TRP A 96 -14.26 -23.86 0.98
CA TRP A 96 -14.92 -24.99 0.32
C TRP A 96 -16.42 -24.71 0.13
N HIS A 97 -16.86 -24.74 -1.12
CA HIS A 97 -18.27 -24.62 -1.52
C HIS A 97 -18.76 -25.93 -2.11
N SER A 98 -19.96 -26.36 -1.74
CA SER A 98 -20.61 -27.54 -2.31
C SER A 98 -21.47 -27.17 -3.51
N VAL A 99 -21.40 -27.96 -4.58
CA VAL A 99 -22.23 -27.80 -5.78
C VAL A 99 -22.88 -29.14 -6.08
N SER A 100 -24.20 -29.12 -6.23
CA SER A 100 -24.97 -30.27 -6.72
C SER A 100 -25.77 -29.87 -7.95
N LEU A 101 -25.49 -30.54 -9.07
CA LEU A 101 -26.20 -30.45 -10.33
C LEU A 101 -27.14 -31.65 -10.44
N SER A 102 -28.43 -31.38 -10.64
CA SER A 102 -29.42 -32.39 -11.00
C SER A 102 -30.14 -31.94 -12.28
N VAL A 103 -30.06 -32.77 -13.30
CA VAL A 103 -30.76 -32.62 -14.57
C VAL A 103 -31.65 -33.83 -14.72
N LYS A 104 -32.96 -33.66 -14.52
CA LYS A 104 -33.93 -34.75 -14.53
C LYS A 104 -35.13 -34.36 -15.38
N ARG A 105 -35.44 -35.17 -16.40
CA ARG A 105 -36.53 -34.90 -17.34
C ARG A 105 -36.44 -33.45 -17.89
N ASN A 106 -37.48 -32.66 -17.65
CA ASN A 106 -37.61 -31.28 -18.10
C ASN A 106 -37.15 -30.25 -17.04
N ARG A 107 -36.33 -30.63 -16.05
CA ARG A 107 -35.89 -29.71 -14.99
C ARG A 107 -34.37 -29.78 -14.79
N ILE A 108 -33.74 -28.61 -14.81
CA ILE A 108 -32.35 -28.40 -14.40
C ILE A 108 -32.34 -27.70 -13.05
N SER A 109 -31.52 -28.17 -12.13
CA SER A 109 -31.34 -27.56 -10.81
C SER A 109 -29.88 -27.57 -10.41
N VAL A 110 -29.36 -26.39 -10.05
CA VAL A 110 -28.05 -26.20 -9.44
C VAL A 110 -28.27 -25.69 -8.04
N ARG A 111 -27.65 -26.35 -7.05
CA ARG A 111 -27.71 -25.94 -5.65
C ARG A 111 -26.31 -25.77 -5.10
N VAL A 112 -26.09 -24.67 -4.40
CA VAL A 112 -24.82 -24.30 -3.76
C VAL A 112 -25.01 -24.28 -2.24
N ASP A 113 -24.06 -24.85 -1.49
CA ASP A 113 -23.95 -24.80 -0.01
C ASP A 113 -25.16 -25.26 0.81
N ASN A 114 -25.96 -26.18 0.26
CA ASN A 114 -27.24 -26.62 0.83
C ASN A 114 -28.26 -25.50 1.09
N ASP A 115 -27.99 -24.28 0.63
CA ASP A 115 -28.84 -23.13 0.83
C ASP A 115 -29.89 -23.04 -0.29
N VAL A 116 -31.15 -22.96 0.11
CA VAL A 116 -32.28 -22.87 -0.83
C VAL A 116 -32.26 -21.53 -1.58
N THR A 117 -31.76 -20.46 -0.94
CA THR A 117 -31.67 -19.13 -1.56
C THR A 117 -30.56 -19.03 -2.60
N SER A 118 -29.54 -19.86 -2.46
CA SER A 118 -28.42 -20.00 -3.40
C SER A 118 -28.66 -21.06 -4.47
N SER A 119 -29.90 -21.56 -4.62
CA SER A 119 -30.26 -22.56 -5.63
C SER A 119 -30.99 -21.95 -6.83
N ALA A 120 -30.67 -22.43 -8.03
CA ALA A 120 -31.28 -22.00 -9.26
C ALA A 120 -31.90 -23.19 -10.00
N HIS A 121 -33.08 -22.98 -10.59
CA HIS A 121 -33.83 -24.03 -11.28
C HIS A 121 -34.45 -23.47 -12.56
N ALA A 122 -34.45 -24.25 -13.64
CA ALA A 122 -35.18 -23.92 -14.86
C ALA A 122 -35.91 -25.15 -15.41
N SER A 123 -37.03 -24.89 -16.09
CA SER A 123 -37.80 -25.92 -16.79
C SER A 123 -37.45 -25.88 -18.27
N ILE A 124 -37.00 -27.01 -18.82
CA ILE A 124 -36.53 -27.13 -20.21
C ILE A 124 -37.34 -28.24 -20.88
N ALA A 125 -37.96 -27.97 -22.03
CA ALA A 125 -38.75 -28.96 -22.76
C ALA A 125 -37.85 -29.90 -23.60
N LEU A 126 -37.00 -30.70 -22.95
CA LEU A 126 -36.06 -31.62 -23.61
C LEU A 126 -35.87 -32.92 -22.79
N GLN A 127 -35.84 -34.06 -23.50
CA GLN A 127 -35.36 -35.32 -22.91
C GLN A 127 -33.83 -35.34 -22.93
N ILE A 128 -33.24 -35.50 -21.75
CA ILE A 128 -31.80 -35.44 -21.53
C ILE A 128 -31.33 -36.83 -21.10
N TYR A 129 -30.31 -37.35 -21.77
CA TYR A 129 -29.68 -38.62 -21.44
C TYR A 129 -28.23 -38.41 -21.06
N SER A 130 -27.80 -38.99 -19.94
CA SER A 130 -26.42 -38.90 -19.44
C SER A 130 -25.42 -39.39 -20.50
N GLY A 131 -24.31 -38.67 -20.66
CA GLY A 131 -23.20 -39.06 -21.54
C GLY A 131 -22.22 -40.04 -20.92
N ASP A 132 -21.18 -40.34 -21.71
CA ASP A 132 -20.18 -41.36 -21.41
C ASP A 132 -19.02 -40.85 -20.55
N VAL A 133 -18.73 -39.54 -20.60
CA VAL A 133 -17.58 -38.94 -19.93
C VAL A 133 -17.97 -37.58 -19.32
N PHE A 134 -17.52 -37.37 -18.09
CA PHE A 134 -17.61 -36.11 -17.37
C PHE A 134 -16.21 -35.51 -17.23
N TYR A 135 -16.03 -34.29 -17.70
CA TYR A 135 -14.77 -33.55 -17.62
C TYR A 135 -14.86 -32.50 -16.52
N PHE A 136 -14.02 -32.63 -15.50
CA PHE A 136 -13.87 -31.64 -14.43
C PHE A 136 -12.65 -30.78 -14.70
N GLY A 137 -12.78 -29.49 -14.41
CA GLY A 137 -11.72 -28.50 -14.46
C GLY A 137 -11.26 -28.06 -15.85
N GLY A 138 -11.31 -28.92 -16.84
CA GLY A 138 -10.84 -28.65 -18.19
C GLY A 138 -11.08 -29.85 -19.10
N CYS A 139 -10.54 -29.83 -20.31
CA CYS A 139 -10.66 -30.93 -21.27
C CYS A 139 -9.34 -31.17 -22.03
N PRO A 140 -9.11 -32.39 -22.54
CA PRO A 140 -7.93 -32.70 -23.34
C PRO A 140 -7.82 -31.81 -24.58
N SER A 141 -6.62 -31.28 -24.86
CA SER A 141 -6.37 -30.46 -26.06
C SER A 141 -6.41 -31.28 -27.36
N SER A 142 -6.21 -32.59 -27.28
CA SER A 142 -6.24 -33.52 -28.41
C SER A 142 -7.67 -34.00 -28.67
N GLY A 143 -8.44 -33.21 -29.42
CA GLY A 143 -9.78 -33.55 -29.90
C GLY A 143 -10.66 -32.30 -30.00
N ASN A 144 -11.43 -32.16 -31.09
CA ASN A 144 -12.46 -31.11 -31.19
C ASN A 144 -13.60 -31.40 -30.20
N ILE A 145 -13.38 -31.07 -28.93
CA ILE A 145 -14.37 -31.16 -27.86
C ILE A 145 -15.02 -29.77 -27.74
N SER A 146 -16.03 -29.52 -28.58
CA SER A 146 -16.79 -28.27 -28.62
C SER A 146 -17.40 -27.86 -27.27
N GLU A 147 -17.58 -28.84 -26.37
CA GLU A 147 -18.26 -28.70 -25.09
C GLU A 147 -17.40 -28.01 -24.02
N CYS A 148 -16.10 -27.84 -24.28
CA CYS A 148 -15.16 -27.22 -23.34
C CYS A 148 -14.58 -25.91 -23.88
N ASN A 149 -15.08 -25.42 -25.00
CA ASN A 149 -14.64 -24.18 -25.60
C ASN A 149 -15.18 -23.00 -24.77
N THR A 150 -14.39 -22.53 -23.81
CA THR A 150 -14.70 -21.37 -22.98
C THR A 150 -13.71 -20.24 -23.29
N SER A 151 -14.17 -18.99 -23.22
CA SER A 151 -13.30 -17.82 -23.39
C SER A 151 -12.40 -17.55 -22.18
N PHE A 152 -12.65 -18.23 -21.05
CA PHE A 152 -12.02 -17.98 -19.74
C PHE A 152 -11.14 -19.13 -19.24
N GLY A 153 -10.88 -20.16 -20.06
CA GLY A 153 -9.99 -21.29 -19.73
C GLY A 153 -10.56 -22.29 -18.71
N GLY A 154 -9.73 -23.26 -18.33
CA GLY A 154 -10.05 -24.25 -17.29
C GLY A 154 -9.95 -23.71 -15.86
N PHE A 155 -10.54 -24.43 -14.92
CA PHE A 155 -10.50 -24.16 -13.49
C PHE A 155 -9.11 -24.40 -12.90
N GLN A 156 -8.71 -23.48 -12.04
CA GLN A 156 -7.57 -23.63 -11.15
C GLN A 156 -8.08 -23.51 -9.72
N GLY A 157 -7.67 -24.42 -8.85
CA GLY A 157 -8.24 -24.57 -7.52
C GLY A 157 -8.30 -26.02 -7.11
N CYS A 158 -9.10 -26.32 -6.10
CA CYS A 158 -9.24 -27.69 -5.62
C CYS A 158 -10.65 -28.21 -5.75
N MET A 159 -10.79 -29.52 -5.93
CA MET A 159 -12.04 -30.24 -5.81
C MET A 159 -11.92 -31.41 -4.83
N ARG A 160 -13.03 -31.79 -4.20
CA ARG A 160 -13.14 -33.01 -3.37
C ARG A 160 -14.58 -33.50 -3.33
N LEU A 161 -14.80 -34.69 -2.76
CA LEU A 161 -16.14 -35.28 -2.62
C LEU A 161 -16.90 -35.36 -3.96
N ILE A 162 -16.19 -35.70 -5.04
CA ILE A 162 -16.78 -35.81 -6.37
C ILE A 162 -17.66 -37.07 -6.42
N SER A 163 -18.90 -36.92 -6.88
CA SER A 163 -19.85 -38.01 -7.06
C SER A 163 -20.55 -37.90 -8.42
N ILE A 164 -20.69 -39.01 -9.12
CA ILE A 164 -21.43 -39.12 -10.39
C ILE A 164 -22.54 -40.16 -10.18
N GLY A 165 -23.79 -39.73 -10.36
CA GLY A 165 -24.95 -40.47 -9.89
C GLY A 165 -24.85 -40.74 -8.39
N ASN A 166 -25.07 -41.98 -7.99
CA ASN A 166 -24.96 -42.41 -6.58
C ASN A 166 -23.57 -42.98 -6.23
N LYS A 167 -22.56 -42.79 -7.07
CA LYS A 167 -21.20 -43.31 -6.86
C LYS A 167 -20.24 -42.18 -6.51
N ALA A 168 -19.64 -42.27 -5.34
CA ALA A 168 -18.50 -41.43 -4.98
C ALA A 168 -17.27 -41.88 -5.78
N VAL A 169 -16.47 -40.91 -6.24
CA VAL A 169 -15.24 -41.14 -6.99
C VAL A 169 -14.11 -41.36 -6.00
N ASP A 170 -13.41 -42.49 -6.13
CA ASP A 170 -12.19 -42.76 -5.38
C ASP A 170 -10.97 -42.19 -6.11
N MET A 171 -10.43 -41.09 -5.59
CA MET A 171 -9.28 -40.40 -6.17
C MET A 171 -7.98 -41.20 -6.07
N ILE A 172 -7.88 -42.15 -5.13
CA ILE A 172 -6.71 -43.04 -5.01
C ILE A 172 -6.67 -44.00 -6.21
N SER A 173 -7.83 -44.56 -6.57
CA SER A 173 -7.98 -45.38 -7.78
C SER A 173 -7.68 -44.60 -9.06
N VAL A 174 -8.04 -43.31 -9.11
CA VAL A 174 -7.68 -42.41 -10.23
C VAL A 174 -6.16 -42.25 -10.33
N GLN A 175 -5.49 -41.95 -9.21
CA GLN A 175 -4.03 -41.80 -9.16
C GLN A 175 -3.28 -43.06 -9.61
N GLN A 176 -3.84 -44.25 -9.32
CA GLN A 176 -3.29 -45.54 -9.72
C GLN A 176 -3.61 -45.94 -11.17
N ASN A 177 -4.20 -45.04 -11.97
CA ASN A 177 -4.67 -45.28 -13.34
C ASN A 177 -5.68 -46.44 -13.43
N GLY A 178 -6.37 -46.78 -12.33
CA GLY A 178 -7.41 -47.79 -12.31
C GLY A 178 -8.77 -47.27 -12.81
N PHE A 179 -8.97 -45.95 -12.79
CA PHE A 179 -10.23 -45.30 -13.12
C PHE A 179 -10.05 -43.87 -13.65
N GLY A 180 -10.61 -43.54 -14.82
CA GLY A 180 -10.54 -42.20 -15.40
C GLY A 180 -9.19 -41.84 -16.06
N ASN A 181 -9.06 -40.58 -16.48
CA ASN A 181 -7.84 -40.01 -17.07
C ASN A 181 -7.66 -38.55 -16.61
N PHE A 182 -6.44 -38.05 -16.47
CA PHE A 182 -6.19 -36.69 -16.01
C PHE A 182 -4.89 -36.09 -16.58
N SER A 183 -4.77 -34.75 -16.51
CA SER A 183 -3.55 -34.00 -16.83
C SER A 183 -3.34 -32.90 -15.80
N ASP A 184 -2.08 -32.71 -15.39
CA ASP A 184 -1.63 -31.62 -14.52
C ASP A 184 -2.46 -31.47 -13.23
N LEU A 185 -2.69 -32.59 -12.55
CA LEU A 185 -3.36 -32.65 -11.26
C LEU A 185 -2.41 -33.06 -10.14
N GLN A 186 -2.58 -32.45 -8.97
CA GLN A 186 -1.98 -32.92 -7.73
C GLN A 186 -3.07 -33.56 -6.86
N ILE A 187 -3.00 -34.88 -6.68
CA ILE A 187 -3.96 -35.66 -5.90
C ILE A 187 -3.46 -35.74 -4.44
N ASP A 188 -4.40 -35.76 -3.48
CA ASP A 188 -4.17 -35.81 -2.03
C ASP A 188 -3.60 -34.53 -1.40
N LEU A 189 -3.45 -33.47 -2.19
CA LEU A 189 -3.12 -32.14 -1.69
C LEU A 189 -4.05 -31.09 -2.29
N CYS A 190 -4.43 -30.11 -1.47
CA CYS A 190 -5.03 -28.87 -1.94
C CYS A 190 -4.10 -27.68 -1.74
N GLY A 191 -3.32 -27.35 -2.78
CA GLY A 191 -2.26 -26.34 -2.76
C GLY A 191 -2.69 -24.94 -3.18
N ILE A 192 -3.82 -24.42 -2.69
CA ILE A 192 -4.16 -22.99 -2.93
C ILE A 192 -3.34 -22.11 -1.98
N THR A 193 -2.72 -21.05 -2.52
CA THR A 193 -1.96 -20.08 -1.72
C THR A 193 -2.80 -18.83 -1.49
N ASP A 194 -2.89 -18.37 -0.25
CA ASP A 194 -3.46 -17.05 0.07
C ASP A 194 -2.38 -15.98 -0.10
N ARG A 195 -2.45 -15.22 -1.18
CA ARG A 195 -1.49 -14.17 -1.56
C ARG A 195 -1.83 -12.81 -0.94
N CYS A 196 -2.98 -12.69 -0.30
CA CYS A 196 -3.34 -11.49 0.48
C CYS A 196 -2.98 -11.64 1.97
N LEU A 197 -2.34 -12.74 2.36
CA LEU A 197 -1.88 -12.98 3.73
C LEU A 197 -0.40 -13.41 3.76
N PRO A 198 0.52 -12.55 4.28
CA PRO A 198 0.28 -11.19 4.76
C PRO A 198 -0.15 -10.25 3.62
N ASN A 199 -0.80 -9.14 3.96
CA ASN A 199 -1.22 -8.16 2.97
C ASN A 199 -0.02 -7.32 2.52
N TYR A 200 0.35 -7.44 1.24
CA TYR A 200 1.43 -6.67 0.62
C TYR A 200 0.94 -5.35 -0.02
N CYS A 201 -0.36 -5.04 0.08
CA CYS A 201 -0.89 -3.75 -0.30
C CYS A 201 -0.63 -2.75 0.83
N GLU A 202 0.28 -1.82 0.57
CA GLU A 202 0.70 -0.79 1.51
C GLU A 202 -0.35 0.32 1.66
N HIS A 203 -0.19 1.17 2.67
CA HIS A 203 -1.00 2.36 2.90
C HIS A 203 -2.52 2.14 2.90
N GLY A 204 -2.96 0.98 3.42
CA GLY A 204 -4.37 0.63 3.54
C GLY A 204 -5.04 0.16 2.24
N GLY A 205 -4.25 -0.18 1.21
CA GLY A 205 -4.76 -0.72 -0.05
C GLY A 205 -5.54 -2.04 0.15
N GLU A 206 -6.65 -2.17 -0.58
CA GLU A 206 -7.49 -3.38 -0.53
C GLU A 206 -6.90 -4.47 -1.43
N CYS A 207 -6.62 -5.64 -0.84
CA CYS A 207 -6.05 -6.77 -1.57
C CYS A 207 -7.14 -7.67 -2.16
N SER A 208 -6.97 -8.03 -3.43
CA SER A 208 -7.72 -9.07 -4.12
C SER A 208 -6.75 -10.05 -4.78
N GLN A 209 -7.16 -11.29 -5.01
CA GLN A 209 -6.25 -12.33 -5.52
C GLN A 209 -6.87 -13.28 -6.53
N SER A 210 -5.99 -13.93 -7.28
CA SER A 210 -6.23 -15.02 -8.22
C SER A 210 -5.29 -16.19 -7.90
N TRP A 211 -5.37 -17.25 -8.71
CA TRP A 211 -4.49 -18.42 -8.61
C TRP A 211 -3.00 -18.09 -8.68
N ASN A 212 -2.62 -17.08 -9.46
CA ASN A 212 -1.23 -16.77 -9.80
C ASN A 212 -0.78 -15.36 -9.42
N SER A 213 -1.65 -14.54 -8.80
CA SER A 213 -1.32 -13.15 -8.51
C SER A 213 -2.23 -12.59 -7.44
N PHE A 214 -1.82 -11.47 -6.86
CA PHE A 214 -2.71 -10.55 -6.15
C PHE A 214 -2.74 -9.18 -6.87
N HIS A 215 -3.69 -8.35 -6.48
CA HIS A 215 -3.90 -6.99 -6.97
C HIS A 215 -4.29 -6.08 -5.82
N CYS A 216 -3.64 -4.93 -5.74
CA CYS A 216 -3.92 -3.90 -4.77
C CYS A 216 -4.77 -2.80 -5.39
N ASN A 217 -5.92 -2.54 -4.78
CA ASN A 217 -6.71 -1.36 -5.07
C ASN A 217 -6.19 -0.19 -4.22
N CYS A 218 -5.48 0.73 -4.85
CA CYS A 218 -4.92 1.92 -4.22
C CYS A 218 -5.87 3.13 -4.25
N ALA A 219 -7.14 2.95 -4.62
CA ALA A 219 -8.09 4.05 -4.65
C ALA A 219 -8.25 4.65 -3.25
N ASN A 220 -8.22 5.98 -3.17
CA ASN A 220 -8.39 6.75 -1.94
C ASN A 220 -7.31 6.54 -0.86
N THR A 221 -6.15 5.95 -1.19
CA THR A 221 -5.03 5.84 -0.23
C THR A 221 -4.09 7.04 -0.30
N GLY A 222 -4.05 7.75 -1.43
CA GLY A 222 -3.02 8.76 -1.71
C GLY A 222 -1.75 8.19 -2.35
N TYR A 223 -1.74 6.87 -2.61
CA TYR A 223 -0.62 6.13 -3.17
C TYR A 223 -1.00 5.38 -4.46
N LYS A 224 0.01 4.97 -5.21
CA LYS A 224 -0.09 4.26 -6.50
C LYS A 224 1.01 3.20 -6.62
N GLY A 225 1.01 2.51 -7.76
CA GLY A 225 1.92 1.39 -8.04
C GLY A 225 1.26 0.04 -7.74
N ALA A 226 1.94 -1.05 -8.09
CA ALA A 226 1.39 -2.41 -7.97
C ALA A 226 1.05 -2.82 -6.52
N THR A 227 1.72 -2.22 -5.54
CA THR A 227 1.58 -2.48 -4.10
C THR A 227 1.14 -1.24 -3.30
N CYS A 228 0.72 -0.16 -3.96
CA CYS A 228 0.38 1.12 -3.32
C CYS A 228 1.53 1.72 -2.51
N HIS A 229 2.78 1.49 -2.95
CA HIS A 229 3.99 1.95 -2.27
C HIS A 229 4.33 3.42 -2.57
N TYR A 230 4.02 3.93 -3.76
CA TYR A 230 4.47 5.25 -4.19
C TYR A 230 3.45 6.36 -3.92
N PRO A 231 3.86 7.51 -3.37
CA PRO A 231 2.96 8.63 -3.17
C PRO A 231 2.50 9.24 -4.50
N ILE A 232 1.26 9.72 -4.52
CA ILE A 232 0.72 10.50 -5.64
C ILE A 232 1.14 11.97 -5.54
N TYR A 233 1.36 12.44 -4.31
CA TYR A 233 1.67 13.83 -3.99
C TYR A 233 3.17 14.04 -3.79
N GLU A 234 3.61 15.29 -3.91
CA GLU A 234 5.02 15.63 -3.71
C GLU A 234 5.35 15.76 -2.22
N GLN A 235 6.63 15.61 -1.88
CA GLN A 235 7.05 15.59 -0.48
C GLN A 235 7.04 16.98 0.18
N SER A 236 7.11 18.05 -0.61
CA SER A 236 7.19 19.41 -0.10
C SER A 236 6.59 20.46 -1.04
N CYS A 237 6.33 21.65 -0.52
CA CYS A 237 5.97 22.80 -1.34
C CYS A 237 7.10 23.20 -2.31
N GLU A 238 8.37 22.98 -1.93
CA GLU A 238 9.53 23.26 -2.79
C GLU A 238 9.53 22.33 -4.01
N ALA A 239 9.26 21.04 -3.80
CA ALA A 239 9.12 20.05 -4.88
C ALA A 239 8.03 20.46 -5.89
N TYR A 240 6.88 20.94 -5.41
CA TYR A 240 5.83 21.47 -6.28
C TYR A 240 6.28 22.72 -7.06
N LYS A 241 6.96 23.67 -6.41
CA LYS A 241 7.48 24.86 -7.09
C LYS A 241 8.47 24.50 -8.19
N HIS A 242 9.35 23.52 -7.97
CA HIS A 242 10.29 23.04 -8.97
C HIS A 242 9.62 22.40 -10.19
N ARG A 243 8.39 21.90 -10.06
CA ARG A 243 7.56 21.45 -11.19
C ARG A 243 6.83 22.57 -11.92
N GLY A 244 7.01 23.83 -11.50
CA GLY A 244 6.37 25.00 -12.10
C GLY A 244 4.99 25.34 -11.53
N ASN A 245 4.62 24.77 -10.37
CA ASN A 245 3.37 25.14 -9.69
C ASN A 245 3.49 26.51 -8.99
N THR A 246 2.33 27.13 -8.73
CA THR A 246 2.22 28.43 -8.05
C THR A 246 1.61 28.29 -6.64
N SER A 247 1.57 29.36 -5.86
CA SER A 247 0.99 29.37 -4.52
C SER A 247 -0.46 28.83 -4.49
N GLY A 248 -0.80 28.05 -3.46
CA GLY A 248 -2.11 27.41 -3.35
C GLY A 248 -2.16 26.34 -2.25
N PHE A 249 -3.30 25.65 -2.15
CA PHE A 249 -3.44 24.49 -1.28
C PHE A 249 -3.00 23.22 -2.00
N TYR A 250 -2.14 22.44 -1.35
CA TYR A 250 -1.59 21.19 -1.89
C TYR A 250 -1.63 20.11 -0.81
N ASN A 251 -1.90 18.87 -1.22
CA ASN A 251 -1.55 17.74 -0.38
C ASN A 251 -0.05 17.49 -0.53
N ILE A 252 0.64 17.28 0.58
CA ILE A 252 2.05 16.86 0.59
C ILE A 252 2.18 15.53 1.32
N ASP A 253 3.17 14.74 0.92
CA ASP A 253 3.52 13.46 1.51
C ASP A 253 4.95 13.53 2.08
N SER A 254 5.07 14.00 3.32
CA SER A 254 6.35 14.48 3.89
C SER A 254 7.43 13.40 4.08
N ASP A 255 7.08 12.13 4.06
CA ASP A 255 7.99 10.99 4.18
C ASP A 255 8.00 10.09 2.93
N GLY A 256 7.22 10.41 1.91
CA GLY A 256 7.30 9.78 0.60
C GLY A 256 6.68 8.38 0.59
N SER A 257 7.51 7.35 0.51
CA SER A 257 7.07 5.94 0.60
C SER A 257 7.09 5.41 2.04
N GLY A 258 7.24 6.31 3.02
CA GLY A 258 7.12 6.01 4.44
C GLY A 258 5.67 5.84 4.91
N PRO A 259 5.46 5.54 6.20
CA PRO A 259 4.14 5.16 6.73
C PRO A 259 3.12 6.30 6.85
N LEU A 260 3.50 7.57 6.68
CA LEU A 260 2.60 8.70 6.92
C LEU A 260 1.83 9.06 5.67
N GLY A 261 0.50 9.04 5.77
CA GLY A 261 -0.36 9.48 4.66
C GLY A 261 -0.20 10.97 4.32
N PRO A 262 -0.67 11.41 3.15
CA PRO A 262 -0.60 12.80 2.73
C PRO A 262 -1.54 13.70 3.54
N PHE A 263 -1.21 14.99 3.60
CA PHE A 263 -2.03 15.99 4.30
C PHE A 263 -2.00 17.35 3.61
N LEU A 264 -3.05 18.13 3.83
CA LEU A 264 -3.26 19.42 3.17
C LEU A 264 -2.48 20.54 3.86
N VAL A 265 -1.73 21.29 3.07
CA VAL A 265 -0.99 22.50 3.48
C VAL A 265 -1.25 23.65 2.53
N TYR A 266 -0.97 24.87 2.97
CA TYR A 266 -0.90 26.02 2.07
C TYR A 266 0.56 26.28 1.69
N CYS A 267 0.86 26.21 0.40
CA CYS A 267 2.16 26.54 -0.14
C CYS A 267 2.15 27.99 -0.63
N ASN A 268 2.98 28.85 -0.04
CA ASN A 268 3.26 30.18 -0.59
C ASN A 268 4.58 30.11 -1.37
N MET A 269 4.50 30.19 -2.70
CA MET A 269 5.63 30.05 -3.62
C MET A 269 6.02 31.37 -4.30
N THR A 270 5.53 32.52 -3.78
CA THR A 270 5.68 33.83 -4.44
C THR A 270 7.14 34.31 -4.45
N ASP A 271 7.83 34.18 -3.31
CA ASP A 271 9.25 34.53 -3.14
C ASP A 271 10.03 33.27 -2.71
N GLU A 272 10.39 33.18 -1.42
CA GLU A 272 10.79 31.92 -0.80
C GLU A 272 9.57 31.00 -0.66
N THR A 273 9.80 29.69 -0.74
CA THR A 273 8.73 28.71 -0.69
C THR A 273 8.40 28.35 0.76
N TRP A 274 7.22 28.73 1.21
CA TRP A 274 6.75 28.45 2.56
C TRP A 274 5.65 27.40 2.56
N THR A 275 5.85 26.36 3.36
CA THR A 275 4.84 25.41 3.81
C THR A 275 4.18 25.97 5.06
N ILE A 276 2.90 26.35 4.96
CA ILE A 276 2.12 26.96 6.05
C ILE A 276 1.14 25.92 6.61
N ILE A 277 1.29 25.58 7.89
CA ILE A 277 0.46 24.57 8.57
C ILE A 277 -0.32 25.22 9.70
N GLN A 278 -1.64 25.15 9.59
CA GLN A 278 -2.57 25.82 10.49
C GLN A 278 -2.91 24.96 11.72
N HIS A 279 -3.36 25.61 12.78
CA HIS A 279 -3.95 24.99 13.96
C HIS A 279 -5.31 25.60 14.31
N ASN A 280 -6.01 25.01 15.25
CA ASN A 280 -7.39 25.33 15.62
C ASN A 280 -7.62 26.69 16.31
N SER A 281 -6.59 27.48 16.61
CA SER A 281 -6.71 28.68 17.45
C SER A 281 -5.78 29.81 17.00
N THR A 282 -6.25 30.69 16.12
CA THR A 282 -5.43 31.77 15.53
C THR A 282 -5.77 33.17 16.07
N ASN A 283 -6.81 33.29 16.90
CA ASN A 283 -7.27 34.57 17.43
C ASN A 283 -6.50 34.96 18.69
N LEU A 284 -6.44 36.27 18.95
CA LEU A 284 -5.89 36.79 20.20
C LEU A 284 -6.83 36.44 21.37
N THR A 285 -6.35 35.65 22.34
CA THR A 285 -7.11 35.22 23.51
C THR A 285 -6.67 35.98 24.75
N ARG A 286 -7.61 36.59 25.48
CA ARG A 286 -7.34 37.26 26.75
C ARG A 286 -7.46 36.30 27.94
N VAL A 287 -6.60 36.49 28.93
CA VAL A 287 -6.48 35.64 30.12
C VAL A 287 -6.51 36.51 31.38
N LYS A 288 -7.32 36.10 32.36
CA LYS A 288 -7.40 36.66 33.71
C LYS A 288 -7.57 35.53 34.72
N SER A 289 -7.22 35.79 35.98
CA SER A 289 -7.47 34.87 37.10
C SER A 289 -6.75 33.51 36.97
N ALA A 290 -5.60 33.48 36.32
CA ALA A 290 -4.70 32.32 36.31
C ALA A 290 -3.55 32.52 37.31
N ASN A 291 -3.29 31.48 38.10
CA ASN A 291 -2.22 31.40 39.08
C ASN A 291 -1.46 30.06 38.96
N ARG A 292 -0.46 29.80 39.82
CA ARG A 292 0.33 28.55 39.75
C ARG A 292 -0.49 27.30 40.08
N GLU A 293 -1.51 27.40 40.92
CA GLU A 293 -2.36 26.28 41.33
C GLU A 293 -3.45 25.98 40.30
N ASN A 294 -3.90 27.02 39.59
CA ASN A 294 -4.88 26.96 38.51
C ASN A 294 -4.35 27.75 37.29
N PRO A 295 -3.40 27.16 36.54
CA PRO A 295 -2.81 27.81 35.38
C PRO A 295 -3.80 27.88 34.20
N HIS A 296 -3.67 28.91 33.36
CA HIS A 296 -4.35 28.91 32.08
C HIS A 296 -3.50 28.14 31.06
N THR A 297 -4.01 26.97 30.67
CA THR A 297 -3.38 26.09 29.68
C THR A 297 -4.18 26.05 28.40
N VAL A 298 -3.51 26.16 27.26
CA VAL A 298 -4.10 26.01 25.92
C VAL A 298 -3.35 24.97 25.11
N PHE A 299 -4.10 24.12 24.42
CA PHE A 299 -3.56 23.10 23.51
C PHE A 299 -3.86 23.46 22.05
N PHE A 300 -2.85 23.39 21.20
CA PHE A 300 -2.95 23.69 19.77
C PHE A 300 -3.05 22.41 18.97
N LYS A 301 -4.21 22.21 18.34
CA LYS A 301 -4.45 21.09 17.43
C LYS A 301 -4.19 21.52 16.00
N TYR A 302 -3.12 21.01 15.41
CA TYR A 302 -2.74 21.25 14.02
C TYR A 302 -3.62 20.46 13.04
N SER A 303 -3.67 20.90 11.79
CA SER A 303 -4.33 20.18 10.70
C SER A 303 -3.63 18.88 10.30
N ALA A 304 -2.36 18.72 10.69
CA ALA A 304 -1.52 17.54 10.47
C ALA A 304 -1.25 16.79 11.79
N SER A 305 -0.92 15.50 11.70
CA SER A 305 -0.47 14.70 12.85
C SER A 305 0.91 15.15 13.33
N LEU A 306 1.26 14.84 14.58
CA LEU A 306 2.59 15.18 15.11
C LEU A 306 3.73 14.54 14.28
N ASP A 307 3.53 13.32 13.78
CA ASP A 307 4.53 12.65 12.93
C ASP A 307 4.68 13.33 11.56
N GLN A 308 3.58 13.80 10.95
CA GLN A 308 3.61 14.59 9.71
C GLN A 308 4.30 15.94 9.90
N LEU A 309 4.02 16.62 11.02
CA LEU A 309 4.72 17.85 11.40
C LEU A 309 6.22 17.58 11.57
N GLN A 310 6.58 16.49 12.25
CA GLN A 310 7.96 16.09 12.48
C GLN A 310 8.70 15.83 11.18
N ALA A 311 8.11 15.06 10.27
CA ALA A 311 8.69 14.77 8.96
C ALA A 311 8.89 16.06 8.14
N THR A 312 7.88 16.92 8.09
CA THR A 312 7.94 18.21 7.38
C THR A 312 9.00 19.14 7.96
N ILE A 313 9.05 19.24 9.29
CA ILE A 313 10.07 20.04 9.97
C ILE A 313 11.43 19.46 9.60
N ASN A 314 11.69 18.17 9.82
CA ASN A 314 13.01 17.57 9.56
C ASN A 314 13.51 17.81 8.12
N LEU A 315 12.61 17.75 7.13
CA LEU A 315 12.91 18.01 5.72
C LEU A 315 13.25 19.49 5.43
N ALA A 316 12.57 20.43 6.09
CA ALA A 316 12.73 21.86 5.85
C ALA A 316 14.12 22.38 6.25
N ASP A 317 14.58 23.46 5.62
CA ASP A 317 15.83 24.13 6.02
C ASP A 317 15.64 24.98 7.28
N HIS A 318 14.50 25.66 7.35
CA HIS A 318 14.16 26.58 8.44
C HIS A 318 12.68 26.46 8.76
N CYS A 319 12.34 26.54 10.05
CA CYS A 319 10.96 26.65 10.50
C CYS A 319 10.85 27.73 11.57
N GLU A 320 9.74 28.46 11.54
CA GLU A 320 9.42 29.48 12.52
C GLU A 320 7.93 29.55 12.85
N GLN A 321 7.63 30.12 14.01
CA GLN A 321 6.28 30.36 14.47
C GLN A 321 6.20 31.66 15.25
N GLU A 322 5.28 32.55 14.86
CA GLU A 322 5.05 33.79 15.60
C GLU A 322 4.33 33.48 16.91
N LEU A 323 4.87 33.97 18.02
CA LEU A 323 4.21 33.94 19.32
C LEU A 323 4.11 35.38 19.85
N ALA A 324 2.87 35.88 19.89
CA ALA A 324 2.56 37.18 20.44
C ALA A 324 2.09 37.04 21.89
N TYR A 325 2.68 37.82 22.78
CA TYR A 325 2.29 37.91 24.18
C TYR A 325 2.16 39.36 24.58
N TYR A 326 0.94 39.75 24.92
CA TYR A 326 0.59 41.05 25.47
C TYR A 326 0.31 40.90 26.95
N CYS A 327 0.74 41.88 27.73
CA CYS A 327 0.70 41.81 29.18
C CYS A 327 0.35 43.17 29.77
N LYS A 328 -0.38 43.11 30.87
CA LYS A 328 -0.64 44.21 31.78
C LYS A 328 -0.48 43.64 33.19
N LYS A 329 0.55 44.06 33.91
CA LYS A 329 0.95 43.45 35.21
C LYS A 329 1.02 41.92 35.17
N SER A 330 1.45 41.34 34.06
CA SER A 330 1.57 39.89 33.87
C SER A 330 2.97 39.57 33.38
N ARG A 331 3.79 39.05 34.28
CA ARG A 331 5.23 38.81 34.07
C ARG A 331 5.46 37.45 33.42
N LEU A 332 6.57 37.31 32.70
CA LEU A 332 7.02 36.05 32.11
C LEU A 332 7.98 35.31 33.06
N LEU A 333 8.86 36.07 33.74
CA LEU A 333 9.85 35.55 34.68
C LEU A 333 9.72 36.26 36.04
N ASP A 334 9.89 35.51 37.13
CA ASP A 334 9.96 36.12 38.46
C ASP A 334 11.38 36.63 38.76
N LYS A 335 11.49 37.87 39.25
CA LYS A 335 12.75 38.59 39.49
C LYS A 335 13.52 38.06 40.70
N SER A 336 12.83 37.40 41.63
CA SER A 336 13.39 37.01 42.93
C SER A 336 14.21 35.71 42.88
N ASP A 337 13.79 34.75 42.06
CA ASP A 337 14.37 33.41 41.93
C ASP A 337 14.59 32.97 40.48
N GLY A 338 14.17 33.77 39.49
CA GLY A 338 14.26 33.42 38.07
C GLY A 338 13.23 32.37 37.63
N MET A 339 12.23 32.06 38.45
CA MET A 339 11.24 31.04 38.13
C MET A 339 10.31 31.50 37.01
N PRO A 340 10.03 30.64 36.01
CA PRO A 340 9.11 30.98 34.93
C PRO A 340 7.68 31.08 35.45
N LEU A 341 6.98 32.14 35.04
CA LEU A 341 5.55 32.37 35.32
C LEU A 341 4.68 32.04 34.11
N SER A 342 5.27 32.07 32.91
CA SER A 342 4.65 31.59 31.69
C SER A 342 5.69 30.83 30.87
N TRP A 343 5.27 29.78 30.18
CA TRP A 343 6.13 28.94 29.35
C TRP A 343 5.32 28.31 28.22
N TRP A 344 6.02 27.65 27.30
CA TRP A 344 5.39 26.89 26.24
C TRP A 344 6.02 25.51 26.12
N ILE A 345 5.31 24.60 25.48
CA ILE A 345 5.73 23.21 25.26
C ILE A 345 5.72 22.94 23.76
N GLY A 346 6.77 22.27 23.31
CA GLY A 346 7.02 21.97 21.91
C GLY A 346 6.66 20.54 21.50
N ARG A 347 7.22 20.09 20.36
CA ARG A 347 7.07 18.71 19.86
C ARG A 347 7.68 17.65 20.77
N THR A 348 8.70 17.99 21.55
CA THR A 348 9.43 17.07 22.44
C THR A 348 8.74 16.88 23.79
N ASN A 349 7.60 17.56 24.02
CA ASN A 349 6.92 17.60 25.31
C ASN A 349 7.80 18.13 26.46
N GLU A 350 8.83 18.91 26.12
CA GLU A 350 9.69 19.60 27.07
C GLU A 350 9.20 21.03 27.32
N THR A 351 9.38 21.50 28.55
CA THR A 351 9.05 22.87 28.93
C THR A 351 10.12 23.85 28.45
N HIS A 352 9.71 24.86 27.69
CA HIS A 352 10.58 25.91 27.19
C HIS A 352 10.20 27.27 27.79
N THR A 353 11.19 27.93 28.40
CA THR A 353 11.02 29.20 29.13
C THR A 353 11.63 30.40 28.42
N TYR A 354 12.36 30.18 27.32
CA TYR A 354 12.76 31.27 26.44
C TYR A 354 11.55 31.74 25.64
N TRP A 355 11.48 33.03 25.37
CA TRP A 355 10.36 33.61 24.65
C TRP A 355 10.70 33.94 23.20
N ALA A 356 9.68 34.30 22.44
CA ALA A 356 9.78 34.69 21.04
C ALA A 356 10.87 35.74 20.78
N GLY A 357 11.67 35.51 19.73
CA GLY A 357 12.84 36.31 19.37
C GLY A 357 14.11 36.02 20.18
N SER A 358 14.09 34.98 21.02
CA SER A 358 15.25 34.51 21.79
C SER A 358 15.67 33.09 21.42
N LEU A 359 16.84 32.68 21.91
CA LEU A 359 17.42 31.35 21.70
C LEU A 359 17.20 30.45 22.93
N PRO A 360 17.24 29.11 22.76
CA PRO A 360 17.25 28.18 23.88
C PRO A 360 18.31 28.53 24.94
N ALA A 361 17.99 28.28 26.21
CA ALA A 361 18.80 28.60 27.38
C ALA A 361 19.04 30.10 27.65
N VAL A 362 18.55 30.99 26.80
CA VAL A 362 18.66 32.44 26.99
C VAL A 362 17.38 32.95 27.66
N GLN A 363 17.46 33.29 28.94
CA GLN A 363 16.35 33.84 29.74
C GLN A 363 16.09 35.34 29.45
N LYS A 364 16.06 35.71 28.17
CA LYS A 364 15.74 37.06 27.70
C LYS A 364 14.71 36.96 26.59
N CYS A 365 13.91 38.02 26.41
CA CYS A 365 13.08 38.20 25.23
C CYS A 365 13.85 38.97 24.14
N ALA A 366 13.25 39.14 22.96
CA ALA A 366 13.84 39.88 21.84
C ALA A 366 14.45 41.24 22.27
N CYS A 367 13.66 42.05 23.01
CA CYS A 367 14.12 43.36 23.47
C CYS A 367 15.33 43.29 24.42
N GLY A 368 15.46 42.19 25.17
CA GLY A 368 16.54 41.98 26.13
C GLY A 368 17.85 41.59 25.47
N LEU A 369 17.78 41.01 24.26
CA LEU A 369 18.93 40.75 23.41
C LEU A 369 19.36 42.00 22.64
N GLU A 370 18.41 42.78 22.16
CA GLU A 370 18.66 44.03 21.44
C GLU A 370 19.05 45.21 22.35
N GLY A 371 18.78 45.12 23.66
CA GLY A 371 18.93 46.24 24.59
C GLY A 371 17.87 47.33 24.40
N SER A 372 16.72 46.97 23.84
CA SER A 372 15.62 47.86 23.45
C SER A 372 14.41 47.77 24.40
N CYS A 373 14.49 47.01 25.50
CA CYS A 373 13.37 46.88 26.44
C CYS A 373 12.96 48.22 27.05
N ILE A 374 11.65 48.36 27.28
CA ILE A 374 11.02 49.55 27.85
C ILE A 374 11.59 49.92 29.23
N ASP A 375 12.03 48.92 29.99
CA ASP A 375 12.79 49.07 31.22
C ASP A 375 14.09 48.28 31.14
N SER A 376 15.22 48.99 31.09
CA SER A 376 16.57 48.43 31.03
C SER A 376 16.95 47.53 32.22
N GLN A 377 16.17 47.54 33.31
CA GLN A 377 16.38 46.64 34.45
C GLN A 377 15.81 45.24 34.26
N HIS A 378 15.03 45.01 33.20
CA HIS A 378 14.35 43.75 32.91
C HIS A 378 14.76 43.23 31.52
N TYR A 379 14.66 41.90 31.34
CA TYR A 379 15.06 41.23 30.09
C TYR A 379 13.90 40.97 29.13
N CYS A 380 12.67 41.32 29.54
CA CYS A 380 11.44 41.28 28.77
C CYS A 380 10.58 42.49 29.13
N ASN A 381 9.78 42.99 28.19
CA ASN A 381 8.89 44.12 28.45
C ASN A 381 7.82 43.78 29.50
N CYS A 382 7.29 42.57 29.46
CA CYS A 382 6.27 42.09 30.39
C CYS A 382 6.75 41.94 31.83
N ASP A 383 8.05 41.76 32.03
CA ASP A 383 8.63 41.67 33.38
C ASP A 383 8.71 43.02 34.09
N ALA A 384 8.52 44.14 33.37
CA ALA A 384 8.48 45.48 33.93
C ALA A 384 7.19 45.77 34.73
N ASP A 385 6.23 44.83 34.78
CA ASP A 385 5.04 44.85 35.63
C ASP A 385 4.18 46.13 35.53
N ARG A 386 4.05 46.67 34.32
CA ARG A 386 3.34 47.94 34.07
C ARG A 386 1.82 47.80 34.03
N ASP A 387 1.11 48.86 34.43
CA ASP A 387 -0.36 48.99 34.32
C ASP A 387 -0.85 49.25 32.88
N GLU A 388 0.07 49.58 31.97
CA GLU A 388 -0.18 49.76 30.54
C GLU A 388 0.06 48.44 29.80
N TRP A 389 -0.58 48.26 28.65
CA TRP A 389 -0.33 47.10 27.80
C TRP A 389 1.06 47.19 27.16
N THR A 390 1.91 46.21 27.45
CA THR A 390 3.19 45.97 26.78
C THR A 390 3.16 44.63 26.07
N ASN A 391 4.18 44.32 25.27
CA ASN A 391 4.26 43.03 24.59
C ASN A 391 5.70 42.56 24.37
N ASP A 392 5.84 41.24 24.27
CA ASP A 392 7.05 40.54 23.87
C ASP A 392 6.69 39.61 22.70
N THR A 393 6.28 40.19 21.57
CA THR A 393 5.97 39.46 20.33
C THR A 393 7.23 39.17 19.53
N GLY A 394 7.30 38.00 18.91
CA GLY A 394 8.35 37.68 17.94
C GLY A 394 8.21 36.27 17.36
N PHE A 395 9.31 35.73 16.83
CA PHE A 395 9.36 34.39 16.25
C PHE A 395 10.14 33.40 17.12
N LEU A 396 9.57 32.21 17.30
CA LEU A 396 10.28 31.02 17.72
C LEU A 396 10.83 30.35 16.46
N SER A 397 12.16 30.20 16.36
CA SER A 397 12.84 29.68 15.16
C SER A 397 13.78 28.50 15.43
N TYR A 398 13.88 28.06 16.69
CA TYR A 398 14.65 26.86 17.02
C TYR A 398 13.85 25.62 16.63
N LYS A 399 14.15 25.14 15.43
CA LYS A 399 13.48 24.05 14.72
C LYS A 399 13.21 22.82 15.60
N ASP A 400 14.16 22.45 16.46
CA ASP A 400 14.04 21.20 17.21
C ASP A 400 12.99 21.20 18.33
N HIS A 401 12.51 22.38 18.73
CA HIS A 401 11.43 22.54 19.71
C HIS A 401 10.07 22.81 19.06
N LEU A 402 10.03 23.24 17.79
CA LEU A 402 8.79 23.54 17.08
C LEU A 402 8.04 22.26 16.66
N PRO A 403 6.72 22.32 16.46
CA PRO A 403 5.85 23.48 16.68
C PRO A 403 5.45 23.62 18.15
N VAL A 404 4.92 24.78 18.52
CA VAL A 404 4.30 24.98 19.84
C VAL A 404 3.02 24.17 19.91
N THR A 405 2.92 23.27 20.89
CA THR A 405 1.76 22.41 21.13
C THR A 405 0.93 22.88 22.31
N GLU A 406 1.55 23.57 23.27
CA GLU A 406 0.88 24.10 24.46
C GLU A 406 1.51 25.42 24.93
N ILE A 407 0.69 26.30 25.50
CA ILE A 407 1.13 27.51 26.23
C ILE A 407 0.49 27.49 27.62
N VAL A 408 1.28 27.86 28.63
CA VAL A 408 0.86 27.94 30.03
C VAL A 408 1.12 29.34 30.58
N ILE A 409 0.11 29.93 31.21
CA ILE A 409 0.16 31.28 31.79
C ILE A 409 -0.32 31.23 33.25
N THR A 410 0.49 31.78 34.17
CA THR A 410 0.21 31.70 35.62
C THR A 410 0.25 33.03 36.37
N ASP A 411 0.54 34.17 35.72
CA ASP A 411 0.60 35.46 36.41
C ASP A 411 -0.50 36.42 35.94
N THR A 412 -1.76 36.05 36.17
CA THR A 412 -2.93 36.91 35.86
C THR A 412 -3.97 37.02 36.98
N ASP A 413 -3.63 36.56 38.19
CA ASP A 413 -4.52 36.58 39.38
C ASP A 413 -4.29 37.80 40.29
N ARG A 414 -3.28 38.63 39.98
CA ARG A 414 -2.99 39.87 40.72
C ARG A 414 -3.97 41.00 40.34
N PRO A 415 -4.19 42.00 41.22
CA PRO A 415 -5.05 43.13 40.90
C PRO A 415 -4.62 43.84 39.60
N ASN A 416 -5.57 44.01 38.67
CA ASN A 416 -5.36 44.59 37.33
C ASN A 416 -4.40 43.81 36.42
N SER A 417 -4.06 42.56 36.77
CA SER A 417 -3.22 41.69 35.96
C SER A 417 -4.02 40.99 34.87
N GLU A 418 -3.56 41.14 33.63
CA GLU A 418 -4.17 40.57 32.44
C GLU A 418 -3.08 40.19 31.42
N ALA A 419 -3.30 39.10 30.69
CA ALA A 419 -2.48 38.73 29.54
C ALA A 419 -3.36 38.53 28.31
N ALA A 420 -2.76 38.62 27.12
CA ALA A 420 -3.37 38.15 25.89
C ALA A 420 -2.32 37.50 25.00
N TYR A 421 -2.61 36.34 24.44
CA TYR A 421 -1.67 35.61 23.59
C TYR A 421 -2.27 35.30 22.21
N ARG A 422 -1.40 35.14 21.22
CA ARG A 422 -1.73 34.62 19.89
C ARG A 422 -0.56 33.79 19.38
N LEU A 423 -0.85 32.59 18.89
CA LEU A 423 0.11 31.74 18.18
C LEU A 423 -0.22 31.78 16.68
N GLY A 424 0.78 32.02 15.84
CA GLY A 424 0.69 31.94 14.39
C GLY A 424 0.83 30.50 13.87
N PRO A 425 0.56 30.25 12.58
CA PRO A 425 0.78 28.94 11.98
C PRO A 425 2.26 28.53 12.04
N LEU A 426 2.53 27.24 11.91
CA LEU A 426 3.90 26.77 11.68
C LEU A 426 4.29 27.11 10.23
N LEU A 427 5.39 27.84 10.07
CA LEU A 427 5.94 28.25 8.78
C LEU A 427 7.26 27.52 8.58
N CYS A 428 7.35 26.64 7.58
CA CYS A 428 8.59 25.95 7.23
C CYS A 428 8.97 26.28 5.78
N ARG A 429 10.25 26.48 5.50
CA ARG A 429 10.76 26.77 4.15
C ARG A 429 11.98 25.97 3.79
N GLY A 430 12.20 25.83 2.49
CA GLY A 430 13.29 25.04 1.92
C GLY A 430 13.03 23.53 1.97
N ASP A 431 13.89 22.80 1.29
CA ASP A 431 13.86 21.34 1.22
C ASP A 431 15.30 20.83 1.05
N ARG A 432 15.78 20.13 2.08
CA ARG A 432 17.16 19.61 2.15
C ARG A 432 17.49 18.58 1.06
N THR A 433 16.50 18.04 0.35
CA THR A 433 16.69 16.99 -0.66
C THR A 433 17.03 17.52 -2.05
N PHE A 434 16.76 18.79 -2.37
CA PHE A 434 16.95 19.31 -3.72
C PHE A 434 18.35 19.87 -4.01
N TRP A 435 19.21 20.05 -2.98
CA TRP A 435 20.46 20.81 -3.12
C TRP A 435 21.71 20.16 -2.51
N ASN A 436 21.70 18.86 -2.25
CA ASN A 436 22.84 18.10 -1.71
C ASN A 436 23.64 17.37 -2.82
N SER A 437 24.42 18.11 -3.61
CA SER A 437 25.27 17.51 -4.67
C SER A 437 26.67 17.10 -4.19
N ALA A 438 27.21 16.02 -4.78
CA ALA A 438 28.59 15.56 -4.58
C ALA A 438 29.28 15.35 -5.95
N SER A 439 30.62 15.40 -5.99
CA SER A 439 31.40 15.17 -7.22
C SER A 439 32.38 14.02 -7.01
N PHE A 440 32.29 13.01 -7.88
CA PHE A 440 33.19 11.87 -7.94
C PHE A 440 34.25 12.13 -9.01
N ASN A 441 35.45 12.51 -8.58
CA ASN A 441 36.50 12.98 -9.50
C ASN A 441 37.36 11.85 -10.10
N THR A 442 37.24 10.63 -9.58
CA THR A 442 37.95 9.44 -10.08
C THR A 442 36.98 8.27 -10.19
N GLU A 443 37.27 7.32 -11.08
CA GLU A 443 36.48 6.08 -11.24
C GLU A 443 36.42 5.21 -9.98
N THR A 444 37.32 5.44 -9.01
CA THR A 444 37.38 4.70 -7.74
C THR A 444 36.80 5.48 -6.57
N SER A 445 36.26 6.68 -6.80
CA SER A 445 35.66 7.49 -5.74
C SER A 445 34.25 7.01 -5.44
N TYR A 446 33.94 6.71 -4.18
CA TYR A 446 32.61 6.30 -3.75
C TYR A 446 32.27 6.87 -2.37
N LEU A 447 30.98 6.94 -2.09
CA LEU A 447 30.40 7.07 -0.75
C LEU A 447 29.93 5.70 -0.29
N HIS A 448 29.94 5.47 1.02
CA HIS A 448 29.36 4.27 1.60
C HIS A 448 28.36 4.63 2.70
N PHE A 449 27.28 3.88 2.75
CA PHE A 449 26.21 4.02 3.71
C PHE A 449 25.96 2.69 4.43
N PRO A 450 25.21 2.68 5.54
CA PRO A 450 24.66 1.44 6.08
C PRO A 450 23.93 0.64 5.01
N THR A 451 23.80 -0.67 5.26
CA THR A 451 23.07 -1.59 4.36
C THR A 451 21.69 -1.04 4.03
N PHE A 452 21.33 -1.11 2.75
CA PHE A 452 20.04 -0.66 2.27
C PHE A 452 18.94 -1.61 2.75
N HIS A 453 17.91 -1.05 3.40
CA HIS A 453 16.77 -1.80 3.91
C HIS A 453 15.59 -1.66 2.94
N GLY A 454 15.44 -2.62 2.04
CA GLY A 454 14.42 -2.63 0.98
C GLY A 454 13.91 -4.03 0.67
N GLU A 455 13.65 -4.84 1.71
CA GLU A 455 13.40 -6.28 1.58
C GLU A 455 12.20 -6.59 0.69
N LEU A 456 11.08 -5.87 0.85
CA LEU A 456 9.84 -6.10 0.10
C LEU A 456 9.58 -5.03 -0.96
N SER A 457 9.88 -3.77 -0.61
CA SER A 457 9.74 -2.61 -1.47
C SER A 457 11.00 -1.75 -1.31
N ALA A 458 11.47 -1.19 -2.42
CA ALA A 458 12.68 -0.39 -2.53
C ALA A 458 12.47 0.69 -3.57
N ASP A 459 12.67 1.94 -3.15
CA ASP A 459 12.68 3.11 -4.02
C ASP A 459 14.04 3.78 -3.99
N VAL A 460 14.57 4.05 -5.18
CA VAL A 460 15.84 4.77 -5.35
C VAL A 460 15.61 5.87 -6.37
N SER A 461 15.91 7.10 -5.98
CA SER A 461 15.88 8.23 -6.91
C SER A 461 17.06 9.17 -6.68
N PHE A 462 17.60 9.70 -7.78
CA PHE A 462 18.73 10.63 -7.74
C PHE A 462 18.85 11.40 -9.05
N PHE A 463 19.59 12.51 -9.00
CA PHE A 463 20.04 13.21 -10.19
C PHE A 463 21.50 12.88 -10.46
N PHE A 464 21.89 12.74 -11.72
CA PHE A 464 23.29 12.60 -12.11
C PHE A 464 23.64 13.54 -13.26
N LYS A 465 24.94 13.85 -13.36
CA LYS A 465 25.53 14.65 -14.45
C LYS A 465 26.93 14.10 -14.73
N THR A 466 27.20 13.65 -15.95
CA THR A 466 28.47 13.01 -16.30
C THR A 466 28.88 13.26 -17.75
N THR A 467 30.16 13.06 -18.04
CA THR A 467 30.72 12.94 -19.41
C THR A 467 31.28 11.54 -19.68
N ALA A 468 31.36 10.68 -18.66
CA ALA A 468 31.81 9.30 -18.79
C ALA A 468 30.82 8.49 -19.63
N SER A 469 31.30 7.48 -20.37
CA SER A 469 30.44 6.63 -21.19
C SER A 469 29.70 5.55 -20.41
N SER A 470 30.19 5.20 -19.22
CA SER A 470 29.64 4.16 -18.36
C SER A 470 30.06 4.39 -16.90
N GLY A 471 29.34 3.80 -15.95
CA GLY A 471 29.68 3.85 -14.52
C GLY A 471 28.56 3.29 -13.64
N VAL A 472 28.91 2.82 -12.45
CA VAL A 472 27.93 2.31 -11.47
C VAL A 472 27.51 3.48 -10.58
N PHE A 473 26.20 3.74 -10.48
CA PHE A 473 25.70 4.80 -9.60
C PHE A 473 25.55 4.30 -8.17
N LEU A 474 25.04 3.08 -8.02
CA LEU A 474 24.71 2.49 -6.74
C LEU A 474 24.86 0.97 -6.81
N GLU A 475 25.43 0.39 -5.77
CA GLU A 475 25.51 -1.06 -5.59
C GLU A 475 25.38 -1.46 -4.11
N ASN A 476 24.59 -2.48 -3.84
CA ASN A 476 24.60 -3.17 -2.56
C ASN A 476 24.48 -4.68 -2.79
N LEU A 477 25.35 -5.45 -2.15
CA LEU A 477 25.48 -6.89 -2.29
C LEU A 477 24.93 -7.62 -1.05
N GLY A 478 24.35 -8.79 -1.30
CA GLY A 478 23.99 -9.83 -0.35
C GLY A 478 24.86 -11.07 -0.54
N ILE A 479 24.39 -12.23 -0.06
CA ILE A 479 25.09 -13.52 -0.27
C ILE A 479 24.88 -14.03 -1.71
N GLN A 480 23.64 -13.97 -2.19
CA GLN A 480 23.24 -14.30 -3.55
C GLN A 480 22.56 -13.08 -4.19
N ASP A 481 21.80 -12.36 -3.36
CA ASP A 481 21.06 -11.17 -3.72
C ASP A 481 21.98 -9.98 -4.02
N PHE A 482 21.52 -9.08 -4.88
CA PHE A 482 22.15 -7.78 -5.08
C PHE A 482 21.14 -6.78 -5.64
N ILE A 483 21.50 -5.51 -5.57
CA ILE A 483 20.81 -4.42 -6.25
C ILE A 483 21.85 -3.45 -6.82
N ARG A 484 21.68 -3.08 -8.08
CA ARG A 484 22.62 -2.18 -8.79
C ARG A 484 21.89 -1.29 -9.79
N ILE A 485 22.29 -0.02 -9.85
CA ILE A 485 21.90 0.91 -10.90
C ILE A 485 23.16 1.44 -11.57
N GLU A 486 23.24 1.35 -12.89
CA GLU A 486 24.42 1.76 -13.66
C GLU A 486 24.06 2.45 -14.97
N LEU A 487 24.94 3.35 -15.40
CA LEU A 487 25.02 3.80 -16.78
C LEU A 487 25.83 2.75 -17.56
N HIS A 488 25.14 1.88 -18.30
CA HIS A 488 25.78 0.83 -19.08
C HIS A 488 26.43 1.40 -20.36
N SER A 489 25.79 2.40 -20.97
CA SER A 489 26.33 3.15 -22.11
C SER A 489 25.82 4.60 -22.10
N PRO A 490 26.34 5.50 -22.96
CA PRO A 490 25.83 6.87 -23.07
C PRO A 490 24.32 6.98 -23.33
N TYR A 491 23.66 5.91 -23.77
CA TYR A 491 22.25 5.91 -24.13
C TYR A 491 21.41 4.97 -23.25
N GLU A 492 22.00 4.29 -22.28
CA GLU A 492 21.35 3.18 -21.59
C GLU A 492 21.65 3.18 -20.09
N VAL A 493 20.59 3.24 -19.28
CA VAL A 493 20.64 3.01 -17.83
C VAL A 493 19.99 1.68 -17.53
N VAL A 494 20.65 0.90 -16.68
CA VAL A 494 20.24 -0.45 -16.29
C VAL A 494 20.01 -0.49 -14.79
N PHE A 495 18.85 -1.03 -14.41
CA PHE A 495 18.54 -1.42 -13.04
C PHE A 495 18.55 -2.94 -12.94
N SER A 496 19.48 -3.49 -12.18
CA SER A 496 19.68 -4.94 -12.05
C SER A 496 19.59 -5.39 -10.59
N PHE A 497 19.03 -6.57 -10.38
CA PHE A 497 18.87 -7.16 -9.05
C PHE A 497 18.71 -8.68 -9.09
N ASP A 498 18.99 -9.33 -7.97
CA ASP A 498 18.62 -10.72 -7.71
C ASP A 498 18.05 -10.83 -6.28
N VAL A 499 16.99 -11.62 -6.14
CA VAL A 499 16.31 -11.91 -4.86
C VAL A 499 16.24 -13.42 -4.59
N GLY A 500 17.08 -14.21 -5.28
CA GLY A 500 17.09 -15.67 -5.25
C GLY A 500 16.35 -16.34 -6.42
N ASN A 501 15.85 -15.56 -7.39
CA ASN A 501 15.20 -16.08 -8.60
C ASN A 501 16.13 -16.08 -9.83
N GLY A 502 17.35 -15.57 -9.68
CA GLY A 502 18.27 -15.27 -10.78
C GLY A 502 18.26 -13.77 -11.14
N PRO A 503 19.32 -13.30 -11.80
CA PRO A 503 19.48 -11.88 -12.11
C PRO A 503 18.41 -11.39 -13.09
N THR A 504 17.83 -10.24 -12.76
CA THR A 504 16.82 -9.56 -13.57
C THR A 504 17.28 -8.14 -13.87
N GLU A 505 17.04 -7.66 -15.09
CA GLU A 505 17.43 -6.32 -15.55
C GLU A 505 16.22 -5.57 -16.12
N VAL A 506 16.07 -4.30 -15.72
CA VAL A 506 15.16 -3.33 -16.32
C VAL A 506 15.99 -2.26 -17.02
N ILE A 507 15.82 -2.13 -18.33
CA ILE A 507 16.66 -1.29 -19.18
C ILE A 507 15.85 -0.13 -19.75
N VAL A 508 16.35 1.09 -19.61
CA VAL A 508 15.80 2.28 -20.27
C VAL A 508 16.82 2.81 -21.28
N GLN A 509 16.40 2.84 -22.54
CA GLN A 509 17.17 3.39 -23.65
C GLN A 509 16.69 4.80 -24.00
N SER A 510 17.61 5.75 -24.00
CA SER A 510 17.41 7.13 -24.44
C SER A 510 17.83 7.31 -25.89
N ARG A 511 17.16 8.23 -26.60
CA ARG A 511 17.56 8.64 -27.96
C ARG A 511 18.72 9.63 -27.94
N ASN A 512 18.85 10.38 -26.85
CA ASN A 512 19.90 11.37 -26.64
C ASN A 512 20.94 10.81 -25.67
N SER A 513 22.19 11.27 -25.80
CA SER A 513 23.25 10.93 -24.85
C SER A 513 22.87 11.44 -23.46
N LEU A 514 23.00 10.58 -22.45
CA LEU A 514 22.81 10.88 -21.03
C LEU A 514 24.11 11.32 -20.34
N ASN A 515 25.23 11.27 -21.06
CA ASN A 515 26.53 11.77 -20.64
C ASN A 515 26.87 13.12 -21.31
N ASP A 516 25.86 13.98 -21.48
CA ASP A 516 25.95 15.27 -22.17
C ASP A 516 26.34 16.43 -21.22
N ASN A 517 26.78 16.11 -20.00
CA ASN A 517 27.06 17.07 -18.93
C ASN A 517 25.84 17.92 -18.53
N GLN A 518 24.62 17.41 -18.70
CA GLN A 518 23.39 17.95 -18.11
C GLN A 518 22.88 17.06 -16.97
N TRP A 519 22.00 17.62 -16.14
CA TRP A 519 21.36 16.89 -15.06
C TRP A 519 20.25 15.99 -15.62
N HIS A 520 20.32 14.71 -15.28
CA HIS A 520 19.30 13.71 -15.57
C HIS A 520 18.75 13.11 -14.28
N TYR A 521 17.45 12.84 -14.24
CA TYR A 521 16.77 12.24 -13.10
C TYR A 521 16.58 10.74 -13.32
N VAL A 522 16.95 9.93 -12.33
CA VAL A 522 16.75 8.48 -12.33
C VAL A 522 15.75 8.14 -11.23
N LYS A 523 14.75 7.33 -11.55
CA LYS A 523 13.84 6.73 -10.57
C LYS A 523 13.74 5.22 -10.82
N ALA A 524 14.14 4.43 -9.83
CA ALA A 524 14.03 2.98 -9.83
C ALA A 524 13.12 2.52 -8.67
N GLU A 525 12.31 1.51 -8.94
CA GLU A 525 11.44 0.85 -7.96
C GLU A 525 11.64 -0.65 -8.05
N ARG A 526 11.63 -1.32 -6.91
CA ARG A 526 11.38 -2.75 -6.84
C ARG A 526 10.37 -3.02 -5.73
N ASN A 527 9.33 -3.77 -6.04
CA ASN A 527 8.39 -4.28 -5.06
C ASN A 527 8.17 -5.79 -5.28
N VAL A 528 7.30 -6.42 -4.48
CA VAL A 528 7.01 -7.86 -4.57
C VAL A 528 6.31 -8.28 -5.87
N LYS A 529 5.79 -7.33 -6.66
CA LYS A 529 5.00 -7.56 -7.88
C LYS A 529 5.76 -7.22 -9.15
N GLU A 530 6.61 -6.21 -9.11
CA GLU A 530 7.36 -5.72 -10.26
C GLU A 530 8.59 -4.91 -9.86
N ALA A 531 9.49 -4.73 -10.83
CA ALA A 531 10.55 -3.74 -10.79
C ALA A 531 10.37 -2.75 -11.93
N SER A 532 10.71 -1.48 -11.71
CA SER A 532 10.57 -0.44 -12.72
C SER A 532 11.74 0.55 -12.73
N LEU A 533 11.97 1.15 -13.89
CA LEU A 533 12.99 2.18 -14.12
C LEU A 533 12.42 3.28 -15.01
N GLN A 534 12.67 4.53 -14.63
CA GLN A 534 12.34 5.72 -15.39
C GLN A 534 13.52 6.70 -15.36
N ILE A 535 13.85 7.24 -16.54
CA ILE A 535 14.86 8.29 -16.70
C ILE A 535 14.18 9.54 -17.25
N ASP A 536 14.37 10.68 -16.59
CA ASP A 536 13.73 11.95 -16.91
C ASP A 536 12.21 11.79 -17.14
N GLN A 537 11.72 12.23 -18.30
CA GLN A 537 10.33 12.10 -18.75
C GLN A 537 10.16 10.95 -19.77
N LEU A 538 11.14 10.05 -19.89
CA LEU A 538 11.02 8.89 -20.76
C LEU A 538 9.93 7.93 -20.21
N PRO A 539 9.29 7.13 -21.09
CA PRO A 539 8.33 6.12 -20.65
C PRO A 539 8.97 5.14 -19.67
N GLN A 540 8.33 4.94 -18.52
CA GLN A 540 8.74 3.96 -17.52
C GLN A 540 8.76 2.54 -18.13
N ARG A 541 9.80 1.77 -17.79
CA ARG A 541 9.91 0.34 -18.12
C ARG A 541 9.71 -0.47 -16.85
N SER A 542 9.05 -1.62 -16.95
CA SER A 542 8.83 -2.52 -15.83
C SER A 542 8.91 -3.98 -16.21
N HIS A 543 9.29 -4.81 -15.24
CA HIS A 543 9.36 -6.27 -15.32
C HIS A 543 8.57 -6.87 -14.16
N SER A 544 7.63 -7.77 -14.46
CA SER A 544 6.83 -8.45 -13.43
C SER A 544 7.64 -9.51 -12.69
N ALA A 545 7.42 -9.60 -11.39
CA ALA A 545 7.99 -10.66 -10.55
C ALA A 545 7.31 -12.02 -10.84
N PRO A 546 8.04 -13.14 -10.74
CA PRO A 546 7.45 -14.48 -10.84
C PRO A 546 6.38 -14.72 -9.76
N PRO A 547 5.23 -15.34 -10.09
CA PRO A 547 4.11 -15.60 -9.15
C PRO A 547 4.47 -16.32 -7.84
N ASP A 548 5.39 -17.29 -7.91
CA ASP A 548 5.77 -18.18 -6.80
C ASP A 548 7.28 -18.13 -6.56
N GLY A 549 7.92 -17.00 -6.90
CA GLY A 549 9.34 -16.77 -6.69
C GLY A 549 9.67 -16.26 -5.28
N HIS A 550 10.95 -16.15 -4.98
CA HIS A 550 11.45 -15.43 -3.82
C HIS A 550 11.12 -13.93 -3.93
N ILE A 551 10.75 -13.32 -2.80
CA ILE A 551 10.26 -11.92 -2.76
C ILE A 551 11.10 -11.01 -1.87
N ARG A 552 12.06 -11.53 -1.12
CA ARG A 552 12.83 -10.75 -0.15
C ARG A 552 14.21 -10.46 -0.71
N LEU A 553 14.58 -9.18 -0.78
CA LEU A 553 15.92 -8.74 -1.11
C LEU A 553 16.77 -8.73 0.17
N GLN A 554 17.69 -9.66 0.32
CA GLN A 554 18.52 -9.85 1.52
C GLN A 554 19.95 -9.34 1.29
N LEU A 555 20.16 -8.06 1.61
CA LEU A 555 21.45 -7.40 1.52
C LEU A 555 22.21 -7.50 2.85
N ASN A 556 23.54 -7.58 2.80
CA ASN A 556 24.38 -7.68 3.99
C ASN A 556 25.63 -6.80 3.95
N SER A 557 26.02 -6.31 2.78
CA SER A 557 27.14 -5.38 2.62
C SER A 557 26.70 -3.93 2.85
N GLN A 558 27.66 -3.02 2.88
CA GLN A 558 27.38 -1.58 2.84
C GLN A 558 26.83 -1.20 1.47
N LEU A 559 26.02 -0.13 1.45
CA LEU A 559 25.56 0.48 0.21
C LEU A 559 26.66 1.39 -0.33
N PHE A 560 27.12 1.14 -1.56
CA PHE A 560 28.09 1.96 -2.26
C PHE A 560 27.39 2.87 -3.27
N VAL A 561 27.82 4.13 -3.34
CA VAL A 561 27.28 5.15 -4.26
C VAL A 561 28.43 5.92 -4.91
N GLY A 562 28.46 5.98 -6.25
CA GLY A 562 29.45 6.71 -7.03
C GLY A 562 30.46 5.85 -7.77
#